data_AF-A0A8T4FD20-F1
#
_entry.id   AF-A0A8T4FD20-F1
#
_cell.length_a   1.000
_cell.length_b   1.000
_cell.length_c   1.000
_cell.angle_alpha   90.00
_cell.angle_beta   90.00
_cell.angle_gamma   90.00
#
_symmetry.space_group_name_H-M   'P 1'
#
loop_
_entity.id
_entity.type
_entity.pdbx_description
1 polymer ?
#
loop_
_entity_poly.entity_id
_entity_poly.type
_entity_poly.pdbx_seq_one_letter_code
_entity_poly.pdbx_strand_id
1 'polypeptide(L)'
;MPDLAGVRQELAAAQARLVAALVADGPRPPGFDAERLRIQASSLISKRRGGVARALSTMAPGVLADLGPDFTAEFAAYAKGRPKPAGGSRADAQAFLAWVHAKS
;
A
#
# COMPACT_ATOMS: atom_id res chain seq x y z
N MET A 1 20.04 23.47 26.31
CA MET A 1 18.86 22.60 26.12
C MET A 1 18.59 22.55 24.63
N PRO A 2 18.44 21.36 24.01
CA PRO A 2 18.13 21.28 22.60
C PRO A 2 16.81 22.00 22.30
N ASP A 3 16.73 22.63 21.14
CA ASP A 3 15.48 23.22 20.65
C ASP A 3 14.47 22.11 20.36
N LEU A 4 13.42 22.05 21.19
CA LEU A 4 12.38 21.03 21.09
C LEU A 4 11.61 21.12 19.76
N ALA A 5 11.56 22.30 19.14
CA ALA A 5 10.93 22.47 17.83
C ALA A 5 11.75 21.77 16.74
N GLY A 6 13.06 22.01 16.69
CA GLY A 6 13.99 21.32 15.79
C GLY A 6 13.93 19.80 15.93
N VAL A 7 13.99 19.28 17.18
CA VAL A 7 13.90 17.83 17.44
C VAL A 7 12.59 17.23 16.91
N ARG A 8 11.47 17.95 17.07
CA ARG A 8 10.16 17.50 16.56
C ARG A 8 10.12 17.45 15.03
N GLN A 9 10.70 18.45 14.36
CA GLN A 9 10.75 18.49 12.90
C GLN A 9 11.60 17.36 12.32
N GLU A 10 12.74 17.05 12.94
CA GLU A 10 13.59 15.93 12.54
C GLU A 10 12.87 14.58 12.65
N LEU A 11 12.15 14.37 13.77
CA LEU A 11 11.34 13.16 13.96
C LEU A 11 10.24 13.05 12.89
N ALA A 12 9.52 14.14 12.62
CA ALA A 12 8.48 14.15 11.60
C ALA A 12 9.04 13.81 10.21
N ALA A 13 10.20 14.34 9.86
CA ALA A 13 10.89 14.02 8.61
C ALA A 13 11.31 12.55 8.54
N ALA A 14 11.81 11.97 9.65
CA ALA A 14 12.16 10.57 9.73
C ALA A 14 10.92 9.66 9.57
N GLN A 15 9.80 10.01 10.20
CA GLN A 15 8.53 9.29 10.06
C GLN A 15 8.01 9.37 8.62
N ALA A 16 8.07 10.53 7.98
CA ALA A 16 7.67 10.69 6.57
C ALA A 16 8.50 9.79 5.63
N ARG A 17 9.83 9.73 5.83
CA ARG A 17 10.70 8.82 5.07
C ARG A 17 10.33 7.36 5.28
N LEU A 18 10.05 6.96 6.52
CA LEU A 18 9.62 5.59 6.81
C LEU A 18 8.29 5.24 6.12
N VAL A 19 7.31 6.14 6.19
CA VAL A 19 6.02 5.93 5.50
C VAL A 19 6.24 5.81 4.00
N ALA A 20 7.03 6.71 3.40
CA ALA A 20 7.34 6.66 1.97
C ALA A 20 8.02 5.33 1.57
N ALA A 21 8.99 4.85 2.35
CA ALA A 21 9.65 3.56 2.09
C ALA A 21 8.68 2.37 2.16
N LEU A 22 7.67 2.43 3.05
CA LEU A 22 6.71 1.35 3.23
C LEU A 22 5.59 1.32 2.19
N VAL A 23 5.17 2.47 1.65
CA VAL A 23 3.95 2.57 0.83
C VAL A 23 4.15 3.15 -0.56
N ALA A 24 5.31 3.73 -0.85
CA ALA A 24 5.58 4.49 -2.07
C ALA A 24 6.96 4.17 -2.70
N ASP A 25 7.56 3.03 -2.35
CA ASP A 25 8.90 2.62 -2.80
C ASP A 25 10.01 3.66 -2.52
N GLY A 26 9.82 4.44 -1.45
CA GLY A 26 10.82 5.41 -1.01
C GLY A 26 12.13 4.74 -0.57
N PRO A 27 13.25 5.49 -0.55
CA PRO A 27 14.53 4.96 -0.14
C PRO A 27 14.48 4.48 1.31
N ARG A 28 15.25 3.42 1.62
CA ARG A 28 15.42 2.92 2.99
C ARG A 28 15.91 4.04 3.92
N PRO A 29 15.19 4.38 4.99
CA PRO A 29 15.67 5.37 5.94
C PRO A 29 16.89 4.83 6.73
N PRO A 30 17.85 5.69 7.11
CA PRO A 30 18.98 5.29 7.95
C PRO A 30 18.51 4.61 9.25
N GLY A 31 19.23 3.56 9.67
CA GLY A 31 18.94 2.82 10.89
C GLY A 31 17.83 1.76 10.77
N PHE A 32 17.12 1.68 9.65
CA PHE A 32 16.12 0.63 9.41
C PHE A 32 16.71 -0.55 8.65
N ASP A 33 16.33 -1.76 9.07
CA ASP A 33 16.68 -2.99 8.39
C ASP A 33 15.86 -3.20 7.10
N ALA A 34 16.52 -3.60 6.03
CA ALA A 34 15.90 -3.74 4.71
C ALA A 34 14.91 -4.91 4.65
N GLU A 35 15.21 -6.02 5.33
CA GLU A 35 14.32 -7.20 5.36
C GLU A 35 13.04 -6.88 6.12
N ARG A 36 13.15 -6.27 7.30
CA ARG A 36 11.99 -5.84 8.10
C ARG A 36 11.10 -4.86 7.36
N LEU A 37 11.66 -3.92 6.60
CA LEU A 37 10.88 -3.02 5.76
C LEU A 37 10.13 -3.77 4.66
N ARG A 38 10.77 -4.73 3.99
CA ARG A 38 10.11 -5.56 2.96
C ARG A 38 8.97 -6.41 3.53
N ILE A 39 9.17 -7.01 4.71
CA ILE A 39 8.13 -7.77 5.42
C ILE A 39 6.96 -6.85 5.78
N GLN A 40 7.25 -5.66 6.29
CA GLN A 40 6.22 -4.70 6.68
C GLN A 40 5.44 -4.16 5.48
N ALA A 41 6.12 -3.81 4.38
CA ALA A 41 5.49 -3.38 3.14
C ALA A 41 4.55 -4.46 2.59
N SER A 42 4.99 -5.72 2.59
CA SER A 42 4.17 -6.88 2.17
C SER A 42 2.93 -7.06 3.06
N SER A 43 3.08 -6.87 4.37
CA SER A 43 1.97 -6.95 5.33
C SER A 43 0.94 -5.83 5.11
N LEU A 44 1.40 -4.61 4.79
CA LEU A 44 0.53 -3.48 4.45
C LEU A 44 -0.24 -3.72 3.14
N ILE A 45 0.41 -4.29 2.12
CA ILE A 45 -0.24 -4.71 0.88
C ILE A 45 -1.33 -5.76 1.17
N SER A 46 -1.05 -6.76 2.00
CA SER A 46 -2.04 -7.77 2.38
C SER A 46 -3.24 -7.16 3.12
N LYS A 47 -3.00 -6.21 4.04
CA LYS A 47 -4.08 -5.48 4.73
C LYS A 47 -4.92 -4.67 3.76
N ARG A 48 -4.29 -3.98 2.81
CA ARG A 48 -4.96 -3.19 1.76
C ARG A 48 -5.83 -4.10 0.88
N ARG A 49 -5.31 -5.26 0.48
CA ARG A 49 -6.03 -6.28 -0.30
C ARG A 49 -7.31 -6.74 0.39
N GLY A 50 -7.27 -6.97 1.70
CA GLY A 50 -8.48 -7.35 2.47
C GLY A 50 -9.58 -6.28 2.42
N GLY A 51 -9.19 -5.00 2.49
CA GLY A 51 -10.12 -3.89 2.32
C GLY A 51 -10.72 -3.81 0.91
N VAL A 52 -9.89 -4.03 -0.11
CA VAL A 52 -10.33 -4.06 -1.52
C VAL A 52 -11.23 -5.25 -1.81
N ALA A 53 -10.89 -6.44 -1.31
CA ALA A 53 -11.75 -7.61 -1.44
C ALA A 53 -13.15 -7.35 -0.87
N ARG A 54 -13.23 -6.78 0.35
CA ARG A 54 -14.51 -6.41 0.96
C ARG A 54 -15.28 -5.38 0.14
N ALA A 55 -14.61 -4.39 -0.43
CA ALA A 55 -15.24 -3.41 -1.31
C ALA A 55 -15.76 -4.06 -2.60
N LEU A 56 -14.96 -4.89 -3.27
CA LEU A 56 -15.33 -5.61 -4.49
C LEU A 56 -16.56 -6.50 -4.28
N SER A 57 -16.63 -7.24 -3.16
CA SER A 57 -17.80 -8.06 -2.83
C SER A 57 -19.11 -7.26 -2.81
N THR A 58 -19.06 -5.97 -2.49
CA THR A 58 -20.26 -5.10 -2.47
C THR A 58 -20.52 -4.38 -3.78
N MET A 59 -19.48 -4.12 -4.58
CA MET A 59 -19.57 -3.27 -5.76
C MET A 59 -19.77 -4.06 -7.05
N ALA A 60 -19.16 -5.23 -7.12
CA ALA A 60 -19.13 -6.07 -8.31
C ALA A 60 -19.12 -7.55 -7.88
N PRO A 61 -20.28 -8.10 -7.50
CA PRO A 61 -20.41 -9.52 -7.18
C PRO A 61 -19.89 -10.39 -8.34
N GLY A 62 -19.16 -11.46 -8.04
CA GLY A 62 -18.58 -12.36 -9.04
C GLY A 62 -17.11 -12.04 -9.39
N VAL A 63 -16.70 -10.78 -9.35
CA VAL A 63 -15.34 -10.38 -9.78
C VAL A 63 -14.21 -11.09 -9.02
N LEU A 64 -14.36 -11.33 -7.71
CA LEU A 64 -13.36 -12.08 -6.95
C LEU A 64 -13.28 -13.55 -7.35
N ALA A 65 -14.38 -14.14 -7.82
CA ALA A 65 -14.39 -15.49 -8.36
C ALA A 65 -13.71 -15.52 -9.74
N ASP A 66 -13.97 -14.52 -10.59
CA ASP A 66 -13.38 -14.39 -11.91
C ASP A 66 -11.85 -14.19 -11.84
N LEU A 67 -11.38 -13.35 -10.91
CA LEU A 67 -9.95 -13.16 -10.64
C LEU A 67 -9.30 -14.41 -10.01
N GLY A 68 -10.11 -15.24 -9.34
CA GLY A 68 -9.72 -16.52 -8.78
C GLY A 68 -8.42 -16.49 -7.97
N PRO A 69 -7.52 -17.48 -8.14
CA PRO A 69 -6.28 -17.59 -7.38
C PRO A 69 -5.31 -16.43 -7.65
N ASP A 70 -5.41 -15.77 -8.81
CA ASP A 70 -4.49 -14.73 -9.25
C ASP A 70 -4.71 -13.40 -8.53
N PHE A 71 -5.89 -13.18 -7.91
CA PHE A 71 -6.22 -11.95 -7.20
C PHE A 71 -5.12 -11.50 -6.24
N THR A 72 -4.52 -12.44 -5.49
CA THR A 72 -3.48 -12.10 -4.51
C THR A 72 -2.20 -11.61 -5.19
N ALA A 73 -1.75 -12.29 -6.24
CA ALA A 73 -0.54 -11.94 -6.97
C ALA A 73 -0.73 -10.64 -7.77
N GLU A 74 -1.87 -10.51 -8.46
CA GLU A 74 -2.22 -9.32 -9.24
C GLU A 74 -2.38 -8.10 -8.33
N PHE A 75 -3.04 -8.23 -7.18
CA PHE A 75 -3.17 -7.12 -6.26
C PHE A 75 -1.80 -6.71 -5.67
N ALA A 76 -0.92 -7.66 -5.38
CA ALA A 76 0.42 -7.34 -4.91
C ALA A 76 1.24 -6.59 -5.98
N ALA A 77 1.16 -7.01 -7.25
CA ALA A 77 1.79 -6.33 -8.37
C ALA A 77 1.22 -4.92 -8.60
N TYR A 78 -0.10 -4.76 -8.50
CA TYR A 78 -0.76 -3.46 -8.54
C TYR A 78 -0.29 -2.56 -7.38
N ALA A 79 -0.27 -3.06 -6.15
CA ALA A 79 -0.02 -2.23 -4.98
C ALA A 79 1.47 -1.91 -4.74
N LYS A 80 2.39 -2.69 -5.32
CA LYS A 80 3.83 -2.52 -5.14
C LYS A 80 4.27 -1.10 -5.55
N GLY A 81 4.83 -0.36 -4.59
CA GLY A 81 5.31 1.01 -4.78
C GLY A 81 4.23 2.05 -5.07
N ARG A 82 2.95 1.68 -5.02
CA ARG A 82 1.83 2.59 -5.29
C ARG A 82 1.13 2.96 -3.99
N PRO A 83 1.13 4.25 -3.59
CA PRO A 83 0.30 4.70 -2.46
C PRO A 83 -1.16 4.34 -2.66
N LYS A 84 -1.88 4.14 -1.55
CA LYS A 84 -3.33 3.95 -1.60
C LYS A 84 -4.00 5.23 -2.14
N PRO A 85 -4.91 5.15 -3.13
CA PRO A 85 -5.66 6.30 -3.59
C PRO A 85 -6.42 6.99 -2.45
N ALA A 86 -6.62 8.30 -2.61
CA ALA A 86 -7.60 9.03 -1.82
C ALA A 86 -9.00 8.42 -2.06
N GLY A 87 -9.86 8.42 -1.03
CA GLY A 87 -11.19 7.79 -1.10
C GLY A 87 -11.28 6.35 -0.56
N GLY A 88 -10.18 5.81 -0.03
CA GLY A 88 -10.19 4.56 0.73
C GLY A 88 -10.39 3.31 -0.14
N SER A 89 -10.89 2.22 0.47
CA SER A 89 -10.94 0.90 -0.17
C SER A 89 -11.83 0.85 -1.42
N ARG A 90 -12.87 1.70 -1.51
CA ARG A 90 -13.76 1.78 -2.67
C ARG A 90 -13.04 2.33 -3.89
N ALA A 91 -12.34 3.46 -3.73
CA ALA A 91 -11.55 4.06 -4.79
C ALA A 91 -10.38 3.15 -5.20
N ASP A 92 -9.77 2.49 -4.23
CA ASP A 92 -8.68 1.54 -4.46
C ASP A 92 -9.13 0.30 -5.25
N ALA A 93 -10.32 -0.23 -4.96
CA ALA A 93 -10.92 -1.31 -5.74
C ALA A 93 -11.16 -0.90 -7.20
N GLN A 94 -11.67 0.31 -7.44
CA GLN A 94 -11.88 0.83 -8.80
C GLN A 94 -10.56 0.97 -9.56
N ALA A 95 -9.54 1.54 -8.91
CA ALA A 95 -8.21 1.71 -9.50
C ALA A 95 -7.56 0.35 -9.80
N PHE A 96 -7.72 -0.65 -8.93
CA PHE A 96 -7.25 -2.01 -9.17
C PHE A 96 -7.93 -2.65 -10.39
N LEU A 97 -9.27 -2.57 -10.52
CA LEU A 97 -9.98 -3.12 -11.68
C LEU A 97 -9.56 -2.43 -12.98
N ALA A 98 -9.40 -1.11 -12.96
CA ALA A 98 -8.90 -0.37 -14.12
C ALA A 98 -7.49 -0.83 -14.52
N TRP A 99 -6.62 -1.10 -13.55
CA TRP A 99 -5.26 -1.62 -13.79
C TRP A 99 -5.28 -3.03 -14.39
N VAL A 100 -6.14 -3.93 -13.89
CA VAL A 100 -6.29 -5.29 -14.44
C VAL A 100 -6.79 -5.24 -15.88
N HIS A 101 -7.82 -4.43 -16.16
CA HIS A 101 -8.35 -4.27 -17.52
C HIS A 101 -7.33 -3.68 -18.50
N ALA A 102 -6.47 -2.75 -18.06
CA ALA A 102 -5.45 -2.16 -18.91
C ALA A 102 -4.27 -3.11 -19.22
N LYS A 103 -4.13 -4.20 -18.46
CA LYS A 103 -3.08 -5.22 -18.63
C LYS A 103 -3.52 -6.38 -19.55
N SER A 104 -4.83 -6.56 -19.74
CA SER A 104 -5.44 -7.62 -20.56
C SER A 104 -5.60 -7.18 -22.01
#